data_AF-A0A2E4EM97-F1
#
_entry.id   AF-A0A2E4EM97-F1
#
_cell.length_a   1.000
_cell.length_b   1.000
_cell.length_c   1.000
_cell.angle_alpha   90.00
_cell.angle_beta   90.00
_cell.angle_gamma   90.00
#
_symmetry.space_group_name_H-M   'P 1'
#
loop_
_entity.id
_entity.type
_entity.pdbx_description
1 polymer ?
#
loop_
_entity_poly.entity_id
_entity_poly.type
_entity_poly.pdbx_seq_one_letter_code
_entity_poly.pdbx_strand_id
1 'polypeptide(L)'
;MISTKSNFFLIAILFIFAGSGFQSCKKELEINADYRAYPIVYGLLNQYDSLQVIKVNKSFLGNDDPRNYAGVQDSSLFEQVDLKLIEYHNGIKQKSYVLNKMVLNNKEPGIFANPENVVYGTVLPKLKPNGIKYLNETVITEGQVSNRVSYKIEGTVNGDINISAEMNPIPEYRVDFFQQSEFRTKWNADIPKIGFASATKLTEGIVLQDVEIPPFTKIAELKFTFNYIDTDLNGDTTHHFIEATMGEVIVPVLSETKIYKTDFAIKSERFYQLIAALVPDFDATKLKQRMPGHVDFEIVLGDENYYYYRENTLPSDDLNQLKPQFSNIENGFGIFVSRMKVKMTDWAIGTQEDIISIKGMPGVLLNRTSQEALNRGYILQGNGEDPIQLGTASKGFCIDPEVGNVGSDLCK
;
A
#
# COMPACT_ATOMS: atom_id res chain seq x y z
N MET A 1 -68.40 -75.07 23.61
CA MET A 1 -67.88 -75.15 25.00
C MET A 1 -66.43 -74.70 24.96
N ILE A 2 -66.17 -73.42 25.27
CA ILE A 2 -65.74 -72.92 26.60
C ILE A 2 -64.33 -73.45 26.92
N SER A 3 -63.29 -72.63 26.68
CA SER A 3 -62.52 -71.90 27.72
C SER A 3 -61.50 -72.80 28.43
N THR A 4 -60.18 -72.58 28.34
CA THR A 4 -59.49 -71.46 29.00
C THR A 4 -58.11 -71.25 28.38
N LYS A 5 -57.85 -70.02 27.93
CA LYS A 5 -56.52 -69.45 27.63
C LYS A 5 -56.04 -68.68 28.86
N SER A 6 -54.73 -68.40 28.87
CA SER A 6 -54.06 -67.29 29.56
C SER A 6 -53.51 -67.59 30.95
N ASN A 7 -52.19 -67.68 31.05
CA ASN A 7 -51.36 -66.99 32.07
C ASN A 7 -49.88 -67.37 32.03
N PHE A 8 -49.21 -67.31 30.88
CA PHE A 8 -47.73 -67.44 30.88
C PHE A 8 -46.98 -66.59 29.85
N PHE A 9 -47.67 -65.78 29.05
CA PHE A 9 -47.04 -65.02 27.95
C PHE A 9 -46.89 -63.51 28.22
N LEU A 10 -47.32 -63.02 29.38
CA LEU A 10 -47.37 -61.58 29.70
C LEU A 10 -46.28 -61.08 30.67
N ILE A 11 -45.42 -61.97 31.19
CA ILE A 11 -44.30 -61.58 32.09
C ILE A 11 -42.95 -61.52 31.35
N ALA A 12 -42.84 -62.09 30.15
CA ALA A 12 -41.60 -62.05 29.35
C ALA A 12 -41.41 -60.72 28.56
N ILE A 13 -42.42 -59.87 28.48
CA ILE A 13 -42.37 -58.60 27.72
C ILE A 13 -41.96 -57.40 28.61
N LEU A 14 -41.99 -57.55 29.95
CA LEU A 14 -41.62 -56.47 30.87
C LEU A 14 -40.15 -56.50 31.36
N PHE A 15 -39.36 -57.49 30.93
CA PHE A 15 -37.94 -57.63 31.32
C PHE A 15 -36.94 -57.54 30.15
N ILE A 16 -37.41 -57.24 28.94
CA ILE A 16 -36.54 -56.98 27.76
C ILE A 16 -36.36 -55.46 27.53
N PHE A 17 -36.92 -54.61 28.39
CA PHE A 17 -36.81 -53.15 28.30
C PHE A 17 -35.83 -52.52 29.31
N ALA A 18 -34.97 -53.32 29.94
CA ALA A 18 -34.03 -52.88 30.97
C ALA A 18 -32.57 -53.24 30.66
N GLY A 19 -32.22 -53.37 29.37
CA GLY A 19 -30.87 -53.76 28.92
C GLY A 19 -30.28 -52.91 27.80
N SER A 20 -30.92 -51.80 27.42
CA SER A 20 -30.37 -50.88 26.43
C SER A 20 -29.44 -49.88 27.11
N GLY A 21 -28.35 -50.39 27.69
CA GLY A 21 -27.23 -49.57 28.14
C GLY A 21 -26.77 -48.69 26.97
N PHE A 22 -26.69 -47.39 27.24
CA PHE A 22 -26.23 -46.35 26.34
C PHE A 22 -24.86 -46.71 25.72
N GLN A 23 -24.86 -47.38 24.57
CA GLN A 23 -23.76 -47.22 23.62
C GLN A 23 -23.95 -45.85 23.00
N SER A 24 -23.44 -44.83 23.70
CA SER A 24 -23.02 -43.60 23.06
C SER A 24 -22.01 -44.00 22.00
N CYS A 25 -22.48 -44.11 20.75
CA CYS A 25 -21.63 -43.94 19.59
C CYS A 25 -21.03 -42.55 19.74
N LYS A 26 -19.86 -42.44 20.39
CA LYS A 26 -18.93 -41.36 20.15
C LYS A 26 -18.57 -41.46 18.67
N LYS A 27 -19.38 -40.83 17.81
CA LYS A 27 -18.79 -40.21 16.62
C LYS A 27 -17.99 -39.04 17.17
N GLU A 28 -16.76 -39.32 17.60
CA GLU A 28 -15.73 -38.29 17.53
C GLU A 28 -15.68 -37.93 16.05
N LEU A 29 -16.35 -36.83 15.71
CA LEU A 29 -16.11 -36.16 14.45
C LEU A 29 -14.62 -35.85 14.52
N GLU A 30 -13.80 -36.51 13.70
CA GLU A 30 -12.48 -35.95 13.41
C GLU A 30 -12.76 -34.66 12.65
N ILE A 31 -12.88 -33.56 13.40
CA ILE A 31 -13.11 -32.20 12.87
C ILE A 31 -11.89 -31.74 12.07
N ASN A 32 -10.79 -32.47 12.16
CA ASN A 32 -9.54 -32.17 11.49
C ASN A 32 -9.37 -33.13 10.31
N ALA A 33 -9.60 -32.62 9.09
CA ALA A 33 -8.99 -33.23 7.91
C ALA A 33 -7.47 -33.35 8.14
N ASP A 34 -6.82 -34.32 7.47
CA ASP A 34 -5.36 -34.47 7.51
C ASP A 34 -4.67 -33.12 7.39
N TYR A 35 -3.82 -32.79 8.38
CA TYR A 35 -3.12 -31.51 8.46
C TYR A 35 -2.39 -31.23 7.15
N ARG A 36 -2.89 -30.25 6.39
CA ARG A 36 -2.19 -29.68 5.23
C ARG A 36 -1.91 -28.22 5.51
N ALA A 37 -0.63 -27.91 5.69
CA ALA A 37 -0.19 -26.54 5.77
C ALA A 37 -0.28 -25.90 4.38
N TYR A 38 -1.03 -24.80 4.26
CA TYR A 38 -1.14 -24.04 3.02
C TYR A 38 -0.11 -22.91 3.00
N PRO A 39 0.56 -22.67 1.86
CA PRO A 39 1.42 -21.52 1.70
C PRO A 39 0.59 -20.23 1.61
N ILE A 40 1.04 -19.21 2.34
CA ILE A 40 0.53 -17.83 2.29
C ILE A 40 1.61 -16.99 1.61
N VAL A 41 1.33 -16.49 0.41
CA VAL A 41 2.29 -15.83 -0.47
C VAL A 41 1.91 -14.37 -0.66
N TYR A 42 2.88 -13.47 -0.49
CA TYR A 42 2.73 -12.05 -0.81
C TYR A 42 3.86 -11.62 -1.74
N GLY A 43 3.53 -11.30 -2.98
CA GLY A 43 4.46 -10.71 -3.95
C GLY A 43 3.82 -9.52 -4.64
N LEU A 44 4.41 -8.35 -4.49
CA LEU A 44 3.94 -7.12 -5.11
C LEU A 44 5.10 -6.57 -5.92
N LEU A 45 5.12 -6.87 -7.22
CA LEU A 45 6.24 -6.45 -8.06
C LEU A 45 6.14 -4.96 -8.39
N ASN A 46 7.28 -4.28 -8.34
CA ASN A 46 7.43 -2.88 -8.67
C ASN A 46 8.48 -2.73 -9.79
N GLN A 47 8.12 -2.11 -10.91
CA GLN A 47 9.01 -1.96 -12.06
C GLN A 47 10.26 -1.10 -11.81
N TYR A 48 10.24 -0.25 -10.78
CA TYR A 48 11.35 0.64 -10.42
C TYR A 48 12.26 0.08 -9.33
N ASP A 49 11.94 -1.10 -8.79
CA ASP A 49 12.77 -1.73 -7.77
C ASP A 49 13.68 -2.79 -8.42
N SER A 50 14.98 -2.71 -8.12
CA SER A 50 15.92 -3.74 -8.55
C SER A 50 15.73 -5.05 -7.79
N LEU A 51 15.22 -4.98 -6.56
CA LEU A 51 15.04 -6.12 -5.68
C LEU A 51 13.55 -6.48 -5.61
N GLN A 52 13.19 -7.58 -6.27
CA GLN A 52 11.83 -8.11 -6.17
C GLN A 52 11.75 -9.06 -5.00
N VAL A 53 10.89 -8.77 -4.03
CA VAL A 53 10.76 -9.53 -2.78
C VAL A 53 9.38 -10.19 -2.69
N ILE A 54 9.37 -11.47 -2.36
CA ILE A 54 8.18 -12.27 -2.13
C ILE A 54 8.27 -12.89 -0.74
N LYS A 55 7.18 -12.77 0.03
CA LYS A 55 7.06 -13.41 1.34
C LYS A 55 6.27 -14.71 1.19
N VAL A 56 6.79 -15.79 1.78
CA VAL A 56 6.14 -17.10 1.79
C VAL A 56 6.11 -17.57 3.24
N ASN A 57 4.90 -17.69 3.77
CA ASN A 57 4.65 -18.14 5.14
C ASN A 57 3.80 -19.41 5.12
N LYS A 58 3.90 -20.19 6.19
CA LYS A 58 3.06 -21.35 6.47
C LYS A 58 1.78 -20.91 7.19
N SER A 59 0.63 -21.46 6.79
CA SER A 59 -0.60 -21.31 7.58
C SER A 59 -0.49 -22.05 8.91
N PHE A 60 -0.98 -21.47 9.99
CA PHE A 60 -1.08 -22.14 11.28
C PHE A 60 -2.48 -22.71 11.48
N LEU A 61 -2.56 -24.00 11.78
CA LEU A 61 -3.74 -24.60 12.40
C LEU A 61 -3.22 -25.51 13.51
N GLY A 62 -3.42 -25.10 14.76
CA GLY A 62 -3.07 -25.87 15.94
C GLY A 62 -4.28 -25.95 16.88
N ASN A 63 -4.28 -26.93 17.78
CA ASN A 63 -5.35 -27.05 18.78
C ASN A 63 -5.18 -26.03 19.94
N ASP A 64 -4.01 -25.38 20.04
CA ASP A 64 -3.75 -24.33 21.03
C ASP A 64 -4.01 -22.91 20.47
N ASP A 65 -3.95 -21.92 21.35
CA ASP A 65 -4.07 -20.50 21.00
C ASP A 65 -3.05 -20.11 19.89
N PRO A 66 -3.49 -19.56 18.74
CA PRO A 66 -2.61 -19.10 17.67
C PRO A 66 -1.49 -18.16 18.11
N ARG A 67 -1.66 -17.43 19.22
CA ARG A 67 -0.63 -16.56 19.82
C ARG A 67 0.58 -17.32 20.32
N ASN A 68 0.43 -18.60 20.68
CA ASN A 68 1.52 -19.46 21.12
C ASN A 68 2.44 -19.88 19.97
N TYR A 69 1.92 -19.91 18.74
CA TYR A 69 2.70 -20.27 17.54
C TYR A 69 3.21 -19.04 16.78
N ALA A 70 2.48 -17.93 16.83
CA ALA A 70 2.80 -16.71 16.08
C ALA A 70 4.21 -16.14 16.40
N GLY A 71 4.66 -16.28 17.65
CA GLY A 71 5.97 -15.84 18.12
C GLY A 71 7.14 -16.78 17.77
N VAL A 72 6.87 -17.99 17.28
CA VAL A 72 7.90 -18.99 16.97
C VAL A 72 8.15 -19.01 15.46
N GLN A 73 9.34 -18.55 15.05
CA GLN A 73 9.70 -18.39 13.63
C GLN A 73 9.58 -19.70 12.84
N ASP A 74 10.08 -20.82 13.39
CA ASP A 74 10.03 -22.13 12.74
C ASP A 74 8.61 -22.67 12.53
N SER A 75 7.64 -22.20 13.33
CA SER A 75 6.23 -22.57 13.15
C SER A 75 5.59 -21.84 11.95
N SER A 76 6.19 -20.74 11.52
CA SER A 76 5.68 -19.83 10.48
C SER A 76 6.29 -20.05 9.10
N LEU A 77 7.33 -20.89 9.00
CA LEU A 77 8.15 -21.07 7.80
C LEU A 77 8.06 -22.50 7.28
N PHE A 78 8.34 -22.65 5.99
CA PHE A 78 8.60 -23.95 5.38
C PHE A 78 10.10 -24.25 5.43
N GLU A 79 10.45 -25.53 5.44
CA GLU A 79 11.85 -25.97 5.45
C GLU A 79 12.53 -25.66 4.12
N GLN A 80 11.80 -25.87 3.01
CA GLN A 80 12.29 -25.67 1.66
C GLN A 80 11.30 -24.86 0.82
N VAL A 81 11.79 -23.84 0.13
CA VAL A 81 11.03 -22.98 -0.78
C VAL A 81 11.86 -22.79 -2.04
N ASP A 82 11.45 -23.44 -3.12
CA ASP A 82 12.12 -23.40 -4.43
C ASP A 82 11.23 -22.67 -5.43
N LEU A 83 11.39 -21.36 -5.52
CA LEU A 83 10.56 -20.51 -6.37
C LEU A 83 11.38 -19.78 -7.42
N LYS A 84 10.75 -19.54 -8.56
CA LYS A 84 11.31 -18.75 -9.66
C LYS A 84 10.33 -17.65 -10.05
N LEU A 85 10.86 -16.47 -10.32
CA LEU A 85 10.17 -15.43 -11.06
C LEU A 85 10.49 -15.61 -12.55
N ILE A 86 9.46 -15.72 -13.38
CA ILE A 86 9.59 -16.04 -14.80
C ILE A 86 8.93 -14.96 -15.63
N GLU A 87 9.67 -14.47 -16.61
CA GLU A 87 9.22 -13.46 -17.57
C GLU A 87 8.71 -14.16 -18.83
N TYR A 88 7.50 -13.82 -19.29
CA TYR A 88 6.88 -14.32 -20.51
C TYR A 88 6.63 -13.18 -21.50
N HIS A 89 6.91 -13.42 -22.77
CA HIS A 89 6.55 -12.53 -23.89
C HIS A 89 5.62 -13.30 -24.82
N ASN A 90 4.39 -12.82 -25.00
CA ASN A 90 3.34 -13.49 -25.78
C ASN A 90 3.16 -14.98 -25.41
N GLY A 91 3.21 -15.28 -24.10
CA GLY A 91 3.11 -16.65 -23.58
C GLY A 91 4.38 -17.50 -23.72
N ILE A 92 5.46 -16.96 -24.29
CA ILE A 92 6.75 -17.65 -24.43
C ILE A 92 7.70 -17.22 -23.32
N LYS A 93 8.18 -18.19 -22.55
CA LYS A 93 9.17 -17.99 -21.48
C LYS A 93 10.46 -17.36 -22.04
N GLN A 94 10.87 -16.24 -21.47
CA GLN A 94 12.09 -15.51 -21.84
C GLN A 94 13.20 -15.71 -20.81
N LYS A 95 12.95 -15.27 -19.58
CA LYS A 95 13.93 -15.28 -18.49
C LYS A 95 13.35 -15.94 -17.25
N SER A 96 14.24 -16.49 -16.42
CA SER A 96 13.87 -17.15 -15.17
C SER A 96 14.89 -16.77 -14.11
N TYR A 97 14.40 -16.25 -13.00
CA TYR A 97 15.19 -15.77 -11.88
C TYR A 97 14.85 -16.59 -10.65
N VAL A 98 15.85 -17.23 -10.06
CA VAL A 98 15.67 -17.99 -8.81
C VAL A 98 15.48 -17.01 -7.65
N LEU A 99 14.47 -17.24 -6.82
CA LEU A 99 14.26 -16.46 -5.60
C LEU A 99 15.11 -17.04 -4.49
N ASN A 100 16.05 -16.25 -3.99
CA ASN A 100 16.96 -16.65 -2.92
C ASN A 100 16.38 -16.26 -1.57
N LYS A 101 16.54 -17.13 -0.57
CA LYS A 101 16.17 -16.84 0.82
C LYS A 101 17.00 -15.66 1.35
N MET A 102 16.33 -14.71 1.97
CA MET A 102 16.90 -13.53 2.61
C MET A 102 16.31 -13.41 4.02
N VAL A 103 17.13 -13.04 4.99
CA VAL A 103 16.71 -12.81 6.38
C VAL A 103 16.90 -11.33 6.70
N LEU A 104 15.79 -10.63 6.96
CA LEU A 104 15.79 -9.23 7.36
C LEU A 104 15.72 -9.13 8.89
N ASN A 105 16.59 -8.34 9.52
CA ASN A 105 16.75 -8.30 10.99
C ASN A 105 16.18 -7.04 11.64
N ASN A 106 15.20 -6.41 11.00
CA ASN A 106 14.64 -5.11 11.37
C ASN A 106 13.13 -5.15 11.55
N LYS A 107 12.56 -6.32 11.87
CA LYS A 107 11.13 -6.41 12.14
C LYS A 107 10.84 -5.89 13.55
N GLU A 108 9.98 -4.88 13.61
CA GLU A 108 9.51 -4.31 14.87
C GLU A 108 8.87 -5.38 15.79
N PRO A 109 9.04 -5.27 17.12
CA PRO A 109 8.43 -6.20 18.07
C PRO A 109 6.90 -6.26 17.95
N GLY A 110 6.32 -7.44 18.14
CA GLY A 110 4.88 -7.63 18.11
C GLY A 110 4.47 -9.06 18.43
N ILE A 111 3.23 -9.43 18.09
CA ILE A 111 2.69 -10.77 18.34
C ILE A 111 3.32 -11.87 17.47
N PHE A 112 4.02 -11.48 16.39
CA PHE A 112 4.69 -12.40 15.48
C PHE A 112 6.20 -12.38 15.71
N ALA A 113 6.88 -13.49 15.41
CA ALA A 113 8.33 -13.65 15.55
C ALA A 113 9.12 -12.42 15.06
N ASN A 114 10.06 -11.96 15.88
CA ASN A 114 10.94 -10.80 15.65
C ASN A 114 12.31 -11.11 16.31
N PRO A 115 13.43 -10.46 15.91
CA PRO A 115 13.55 -9.38 14.92
C PRO A 115 13.66 -9.86 13.47
N GLU A 116 13.77 -11.18 13.26
CA GLU A 116 13.96 -11.76 11.94
C GLU A 116 12.68 -11.81 11.12
N ASN A 117 12.81 -11.60 9.81
CA ASN A 117 11.75 -11.74 8.83
C ASN A 117 12.32 -12.39 7.57
N VAL A 118 11.90 -13.62 7.29
CA VAL A 118 12.36 -14.38 6.13
C VAL A 118 11.54 -14.01 4.90
N VAL A 119 12.23 -13.65 3.83
CA VAL A 119 11.66 -13.35 2.52
C VAL A 119 12.47 -14.06 1.42
N TYR A 120 11.94 -14.11 0.22
CA TYR A 120 12.58 -14.72 -0.94
C TYR A 120 12.64 -13.69 -2.05
N GLY A 121 13.84 -13.39 -2.55
CA GLY A 121 14.01 -12.28 -3.48
C GLY A 121 15.02 -12.56 -4.58
N THR A 122 14.92 -11.76 -5.64
CA THR A 122 15.89 -11.74 -6.74
C THR A 122 16.21 -10.31 -7.12
N VAL A 123 17.48 -10.06 -7.45
CA VAL A 123 17.92 -8.80 -8.03
C VAL A 123 17.79 -8.89 -9.55
N LEU A 124 17.11 -7.93 -10.15
CA LEU A 124 16.93 -7.84 -11.59
C LEU A 124 17.90 -6.81 -12.18
N PRO A 125 18.43 -7.05 -13.39
CA PRO A 125 19.23 -6.04 -14.08
C PRO A 125 18.33 -4.91 -14.60
N LYS A 126 18.90 -3.71 -14.73
CA LYS A 126 18.24 -2.64 -15.47
C LYS A 126 17.94 -3.08 -16.91
N LEU A 127 16.80 -2.67 -17.45
CA LEU A 127 16.42 -2.97 -18.83
C LEU A 127 17.26 -2.20 -19.85
N LYS A 128 17.69 -0.99 -19.50
CA LYS A 128 18.56 -0.11 -20.31
C LYS A 128 19.63 0.50 -19.40
N PRO A 129 20.86 0.76 -19.88
CA PRO A 129 21.94 1.36 -19.07
C PRO A 129 21.51 2.64 -18.34
N ASN A 130 20.82 3.54 -19.04
CA ASN A 130 20.35 4.82 -18.51
C ASN A 130 18.87 4.78 -18.11
N GLY A 131 18.26 3.59 -18.07
CA GLY A 131 16.89 3.43 -17.61
C GLY A 131 16.79 3.26 -16.10
N ILE A 132 15.58 3.45 -15.57
CA ILE A 132 15.20 3.16 -14.18
C ILE A 132 14.39 1.89 -13.99
N LYS A 133 14.00 1.23 -15.09
CA LYS A 133 13.15 0.06 -15.03
C LYS A 133 13.95 -1.23 -14.94
N TYR A 134 13.36 -2.18 -14.22
CA TYR A 134 13.89 -3.52 -14.00
C TYR A 134 12.95 -4.61 -14.53
N LEU A 135 11.69 -4.28 -14.81
CA LEU A 135 10.68 -5.19 -15.38
C LEU A 135 10.29 -4.71 -16.79
N ASN A 136 10.34 -5.61 -17.78
CA ASN A 136 9.70 -5.41 -19.07
C ASN A 136 8.18 -5.24 -18.91
N GLU A 137 7.58 -4.46 -19.83
CA GLU A 137 6.17 -4.08 -19.80
C GLU A 137 5.50 -4.46 -21.12
N THR A 138 4.17 -4.57 -21.10
CA THR A 138 3.39 -4.81 -22.31
C THR A 138 3.50 -3.61 -23.27
N VAL A 139 3.85 -3.87 -24.53
CA VAL A 139 4.02 -2.84 -25.56
C VAL A 139 2.72 -2.63 -26.33
N ILE A 140 2.18 -1.42 -26.24
CA ILE A 140 0.95 -1.00 -26.91
C ILE A 140 1.30 -0.06 -28.06
N THR A 141 0.98 -0.48 -29.29
CA THR A 141 1.22 0.29 -30.51
C THR A 141 -0.12 0.52 -31.20
N GLU A 142 -0.44 1.78 -31.53
CA GLU A 142 -1.68 2.13 -32.24
C GLU A 142 -2.97 1.58 -31.60
N GLY A 143 -2.99 1.50 -30.26
CA GLY A 143 -4.16 1.01 -29.51
C GLY A 143 -4.32 -0.52 -29.48
N GLN A 144 -3.30 -1.27 -29.92
CA GLN A 144 -3.25 -2.72 -29.86
C GLN A 144 -2.04 -3.22 -29.07
N VAL A 145 -2.21 -4.35 -28.38
CA VAL A 145 -1.10 -5.04 -27.71
C VAL A 145 -0.23 -5.71 -28.77
N SER A 146 0.96 -5.16 -28.99
CA SER A 146 1.94 -5.66 -29.98
C SER A 146 2.91 -6.67 -29.38
N ASN A 147 3.20 -6.56 -28.08
CA ASN A 147 3.96 -7.54 -27.32
C ASN A 147 3.43 -7.59 -25.88
N ARG A 148 2.79 -8.69 -25.50
CA ARG A 148 2.33 -8.90 -24.12
C ARG A 148 3.46 -9.39 -23.26
N VAL A 149 3.68 -8.72 -22.13
CA VAL A 149 4.61 -9.15 -21.10
C VAL A 149 3.85 -9.51 -19.84
N SER A 150 4.12 -10.68 -19.29
CA SER A 150 3.63 -11.11 -17.98
C SER A 150 4.76 -11.71 -17.16
N TYR A 151 4.56 -11.71 -15.84
CA TYR A 151 5.46 -12.39 -14.91
C TYR A 151 4.68 -13.43 -14.14
N LYS A 152 5.30 -14.58 -13.95
CA LYS A 152 4.77 -15.69 -13.18
C LYS A 152 5.73 -16.07 -12.07
N ILE A 153 5.22 -16.24 -10.86
CA ILE A 153 5.93 -17.03 -9.84
C ILE A 153 5.54 -18.49 -10.02
N GLU A 154 6.52 -19.39 -10.01
CA GLU A 154 6.26 -20.84 -10.02
C GLU A 154 7.34 -21.60 -9.25
N GLY A 155 6.94 -22.72 -8.65
CA GLY A 155 7.86 -23.66 -8.02
C GLY A 155 7.19 -24.47 -6.92
N THR A 156 7.99 -24.99 -6.00
CA THR A 156 7.53 -25.90 -4.95
C THR A 156 7.90 -25.43 -3.57
N VAL A 157 7.04 -25.73 -2.61
CA VAL A 157 7.32 -25.63 -1.18
C VAL A 157 7.38 -27.05 -0.62
N ASN A 158 8.40 -27.35 0.19
CA ASN A 158 8.73 -28.68 0.72
C ASN A 158 8.82 -29.81 -0.34
N GLY A 159 8.94 -29.45 -1.62
CA GLY A 159 9.03 -30.38 -2.75
C GLY A 159 7.71 -31.00 -3.22
N ASP A 160 6.59 -30.76 -2.53
CA ASP A 160 5.31 -31.41 -2.79
C ASP A 160 4.17 -30.43 -3.10
N ILE A 161 4.21 -29.20 -2.56
CA ILE A 161 3.20 -28.18 -2.82
C ILE A 161 3.65 -27.29 -3.98
N ASN A 162 3.09 -27.51 -5.17
CA ASN A 162 3.30 -26.63 -6.32
C ASN A 162 2.53 -25.32 -6.12
N ILE A 163 3.22 -24.18 -6.16
CA ILE A 163 2.56 -22.87 -6.18
C ILE A 163 2.81 -22.17 -7.50
N SER A 164 1.79 -21.45 -7.97
CA SER A 164 1.95 -20.61 -9.15
C SER A 164 0.98 -19.43 -9.13
N ALA A 165 1.40 -18.29 -9.69
CA ALA A 165 0.55 -17.12 -9.87
C ALA A 165 1.15 -16.21 -10.93
N GLU A 166 0.30 -15.54 -11.72
CA GLU A 166 0.69 -14.70 -12.85
C GLU A 166 0.10 -13.29 -12.70
N MET A 167 0.85 -12.29 -13.20
CA MET A 167 0.43 -10.89 -13.26
C MET A 167 0.94 -10.22 -14.53
N ASN A 168 0.28 -9.12 -14.93
CA ASN A 168 0.77 -8.24 -15.98
C ASN A 168 1.32 -6.96 -15.32
N PRO A 169 2.56 -6.54 -15.62
CA PRO A 169 3.08 -5.27 -15.15
C PRO A 169 2.21 -4.11 -15.64
N ILE A 170 1.95 -3.14 -14.76
CA ILE A 170 1.33 -1.87 -15.14
C ILE A 170 2.35 -1.11 -16.01
N PRO A 171 2.08 -0.87 -17.31
CA PRO A 171 3.00 -0.14 -18.15
C PRO A 171 3.05 1.31 -17.73
N GLU A 172 4.22 1.92 -17.86
CA GLU A 172 4.30 3.37 -17.83
C GLU A 172 3.85 3.91 -19.20
N TYR A 173 2.81 4.73 -19.23
CA TYR A 173 2.19 5.14 -20.49
C TYR A 173 2.63 6.54 -20.93
N ARG A 174 3.19 6.63 -22.16
CA ARG A 174 3.44 7.80 -23.05
C ARG A 174 4.26 8.98 -22.52
N VAL A 175 4.18 9.32 -21.24
CA VAL A 175 5.04 10.25 -20.53
C VAL A 175 4.97 9.84 -19.07
N ASP A 176 6.12 9.64 -18.44
CA ASP A 176 6.35 9.86 -17.02
C ASP A 176 5.17 10.50 -16.26
N PHE A 177 4.61 9.82 -15.25
CA PHE A 177 3.37 10.24 -14.60
C PHE A 177 3.43 11.71 -14.12
N PHE A 178 4.55 12.12 -13.52
CA PHE A 178 4.75 13.48 -13.03
C PHE A 178 5.24 14.48 -14.10
N GLN A 179 5.44 14.03 -15.33
CA GLN A 179 5.65 14.92 -16.49
C GLN A 179 4.35 15.17 -17.29
N GLN A 180 3.20 14.62 -16.88
CA GLN A 180 1.93 14.97 -17.49
C GLN A 180 1.66 16.49 -17.33
N SER A 181 0.79 17.03 -18.18
CA SER A 181 0.63 18.49 -18.33
C SER A 181 0.08 19.15 -17.06
N GLU A 182 -0.75 18.41 -16.35
CA GLU A 182 -1.45 18.73 -15.12
C GLU A 182 -0.48 19.01 -13.97
N PHE A 183 0.62 18.27 -13.99
CA PHE A 183 1.71 18.35 -13.06
C PHE A 183 2.71 19.43 -13.49
N ARG A 184 3.16 19.39 -14.75
CA ARG A 184 4.09 20.38 -15.30
C ARG A 184 3.58 21.82 -15.16
N THR A 185 2.30 22.07 -15.43
CA THR A 185 1.72 23.42 -15.32
C THR A 185 1.74 23.96 -13.90
N LYS A 186 1.67 23.10 -12.87
CA LYS A 186 1.79 23.49 -11.47
C LYS A 186 3.24 23.75 -11.06
N TRP A 187 4.21 23.18 -11.78
CA TRP A 187 5.61 23.13 -11.35
C TRP A 187 6.60 23.78 -12.32
N ASN A 188 6.11 24.51 -13.34
CA ASN A 188 6.92 25.15 -14.38
C ASN A 188 7.62 26.45 -13.90
N ALA A 189 8.29 26.40 -12.76
CA ALA A 189 9.08 27.50 -12.20
C ALA A 189 10.46 27.00 -11.75
N ASP A 190 11.45 27.90 -11.69
CA ASP A 190 12.80 27.58 -11.20
C ASP A 190 12.77 26.97 -9.78
N ILE A 191 11.78 27.38 -8.97
CA ILE A 191 11.43 26.78 -7.69
C ILE A 191 9.88 26.64 -7.67
N PRO A 192 9.32 25.43 -7.80
CA PRO A 192 7.89 25.23 -7.88
C PRO A 192 7.22 25.54 -6.53
N LYS A 193 6.09 26.26 -6.56
CA LYS A 193 5.36 26.71 -5.36
C LYS A 193 3.86 26.40 -5.48
N ILE A 194 3.27 25.89 -4.40
CA ILE A 194 1.82 25.63 -4.29
C ILE A 194 1.19 26.45 -3.16
N GLY A 195 -0.10 26.79 -3.29
CA GLY A 195 -0.78 27.64 -2.33
C GLY A 195 -2.14 27.12 -1.89
N PHE A 196 -2.34 27.09 -0.57
CA PHE A 196 -3.62 26.78 0.09
C PHE A 196 -4.30 28.04 0.67
N ALA A 197 -3.58 29.16 0.76
CA ALA A 197 -4.14 30.44 1.16
C ALA A 197 -3.66 31.58 0.27
N SER A 198 -4.51 32.59 0.11
CA SER A 198 -4.16 33.93 -0.34
C SER A 198 -4.08 34.88 0.86
N ALA A 199 -3.84 36.17 0.61
CA ALA A 199 -3.84 37.18 1.66
C ALA A 199 -5.20 37.32 2.38
N THR A 200 -6.31 36.98 1.70
CA THR A 200 -7.66 37.26 2.21
C THR A 200 -8.61 36.06 2.31
N LYS A 201 -8.23 34.91 1.77
CA LYS A 201 -9.09 33.70 1.73
C LYS A 201 -8.29 32.42 1.54
N LEU A 202 -8.94 31.27 1.78
CA LEU A 202 -8.46 29.98 1.30
C LEU A 202 -8.52 29.93 -0.23
N THR A 203 -7.55 29.25 -0.84
CA THR A 203 -7.65 28.86 -2.26
C THR A 203 -8.52 27.62 -2.38
N GLU A 204 -8.87 27.21 -3.60
CA GLU A 204 -9.57 25.92 -3.83
C GLU A 204 -8.69 24.70 -3.48
N GLY A 205 -7.39 24.91 -3.24
CA GLY A 205 -6.41 23.89 -2.97
C GLY A 205 -5.68 23.43 -4.23
N ILE A 206 -5.27 22.17 -4.25
CA ILE A 206 -4.60 21.57 -5.40
C ILE A 206 -5.62 20.70 -6.11
N VAL A 207 -5.82 20.96 -7.40
CA VAL A 207 -6.64 20.15 -8.29
C VAL A 207 -5.79 19.79 -9.50
N LEU A 208 -5.73 18.49 -9.78
CA LEU A 208 -5.08 17.87 -10.93
C LEU A 208 -6.20 17.24 -11.76
N GLN A 209 -6.48 17.82 -12.93
CA GLN A 209 -7.63 17.43 -13.78
C GLN A 209 -7.17 16.54 -14.91
N ASP A 210 -7.96 15.58 -15.37
CA ASP A 210 -7.64 14.76 -16.56
C ASP A 210 -6.32 13.96 -16.46
N VAL A 211 -5.88 13.63 -15.25
CA VAL A 211 -4.71 12.79 -14.98
C VAL A 211 -4.87 11.44 -15.67
N GLU A 212 -3.89 11.06 -16.50
CA GLU A 212 -3.93 9.86 -17.31
C GLU A 212 -3.41 8.65 -16.50
N ILE A 213 -4.31 7.72 -16.21
CA ILE A 213 -4.02 6.44 -15.57
C ILE A 213 -3.72 5.39 -16.64
N PRO A 214 -2.58 4.69 -16.55
CA PRO A 214 -2.17 3.71 -17.54
C PRO A 214 -3.11 2.49 -17.59
N PRO A 215 -3.14 1.77 -18.73
CA PRO A 215 -3.78 0.46 -18.85
C PRO A 215 -3.32 -0.52 -17.76
N PHE A 216 -4.06 -1.62 -17.56
CA PHE A 216 -3.83 -2.62 -16.51
C PHE A 216 -3.97 -2.12 -15.05
N THR A 217 -4.18 -0.83 -14.84
CA THR A 217 -4.49 -0.27 -13.52
C THR A 217 -5.97 -0.45 -13.21
N LYS A 218 -6.29 -1.10 -12.09
CA LYS A 218 -7.65 -1.13 -11.56
C LYS A 218 -7.88 -0.03 -10.54
N ILE A 219 -6.84 0.33 -9.80
CA ILE A 219 -6.92 1.33 -8.74
C ILE A 219 -5.72 2.25 -8.74
N ALA A 220 -5.99 3.54 -8.55
CA ALA A 220 -4.99 4.59 -8.43
C ALA A 220 -5.25 5.39 -7.15
N GLU A 221 -4.22 5.60 -6.34
CA GLU A 221 -4.27 6.47 -5.17
C GLU A 221 -3.16 7.52 -5.28
N LEU A 222 -3.51 8.80 -5.19
CA LEU A 222 -2.54 9.89 -5.11
C LEU A 222 -2.47 10.39 -3.67
N LYS A 223 -1.25 10.53 -3.17
CA LYS A 223 -0.95 11.04 -1.85
C LYS A 223 -0.11 12.30 -1.95
N PHE A 224 -0.27 13.19 -0.97
CA PHE A 224 0.67 14.27 -0.75
C PHE A 224 1.37 14.06 0.60
N THR A 225 2.62 14.50 0.69
CA THR A 225 3.43 14.50 1.90
C THR A 225 3.94 15.90 2.17
N PHE A 226 3.50 16.53 3.26
CA PHE A 226 4.06 17.80 3.73
C PHE A 226 5.19 17.54 4.72
N ASN A 227 6.41 17.94 4.37
CA ASN A 227 7.57 17.81 5.24
C ASN A 227 7.76 19.07 6.08
N TYR A 228 8.36 18.93 7.26
CA TYR A 228 8.83 20.05 8.08
C TYR A 228 10.03 19.64 8.91
N ILE A 229 10.79 20.63 9.39
CA ILE A 229 12.04 20.42 10.12
C ILE A 229 11.97 21.14 11.45
N ASP A 230 12.19 20.39 12.52
CA ASP A 230 12.34 20.94 13.87
C ASP A 230 13.84 21.07 14.18
N THR A 231 14.23 22.23 14.68
CA THR A 231 15.58 22.49 15.19
C THR A 231 15.50 22.66 16.69
N ASP A 232 16.25 21.84 17.43
CA ASP A 232 16.31 21.91 18.89
C ASP A 232 17.14 23.12 19.38
N LEU A 233 17.23 23.30 20.70
CA LEU A 233 18.01 24.38 21.30
C LEU A 233 19.53 24.27 21.07
N ASN A 234 20.05 23.08 20.78
CA ASN A 234 21.45 22.82 20.48
C ASN A 234 21.78 23.03 19.00
N GLY A 235 20.77 23.12 18.14
CA GLY A 235 20.89 23.26 16.69
C GLY A 235 20.75 21.94 15.94
N ASP A 236 20.42 20.83 16.61
CA ASP A 236 20.20 19.54 15.98
C ASP A 236 18.84 19.53 15.25
N THR A 237 18.82 18.98 14.04
CA THR A 237 17.64 18.97 13.17
C THR A 237 16.95 17.61 13.15
N THR A 238 15.62 17.60 13.31
CA THR A 238 14.77 16.42 13.13
C THR A 238 13.79 16.66 11.99
N HIS A 239 13.70 15.69 11.06
CA HIS A 239 12.77 15.75 9.94
C HIS A 239 11.46 15.05 10.27
N HIS A 240 10.36 15.72 9.93
CA HIS A 240 9.01 15.23 10.15
C HIS A 240 8.19 15.35 8.87
N PHE A 241 7.11 14.57 8.78
CA PHE A 241 6.19 14.63 7.65
C PHE A 241 4.76 14.35 8.07
N ILE A 242 3.83 14.83 7.26
CA ILE A 242 2.40 14.52 7.31
C ILE A 242 2.01 13.98 5.95
N GLU A 243 1.51 12.75 5.91
CA GLU A 243 0.97 12.14 4.69
C GLU A 243 -0.56 12.17 4.70
N ALA A 244 -1.17 12.46 3.56
CA ALA A 244 -2.59 12.26 3.36
C ALA A 244 -2.94 12.01 1.89
N THR A 245 -4.07 11.33 1.67
CA THR A 245 -4.60 11.06 0.32
C THR A 245 -5.22 12.32 -0.29
N MET A 246 -4.95 12.53 -1.58
CA MET A 246 -5.64 13.49 -2.46
C MET A 246 -6.82 12.85 -3.21
N GLY A 247 -7.03 11.56 -3.02
CA GLY A 247 -8.09 10.81 -3.68
C GLY A 247 -7.65 9.42 -4.07
N GLU A 248 -8.65 8.55 -4.17
CA GLU A 248 -8.53 7.22 -4.70
C GLU A 248 -9.55 7.06 -5.83
N VAL A 249 -9.12 6.40 -6.90
CA VAL A 249 -9.90 6.21 -8.11
C VAL A 249 -9.90 4.73 -8.47
N ILE A 250 -11.09 4.16 -8.60
CA ILE A 250 -11.30 2.81 -9.11
C ILE A 250 -11.65 2.93 -10.60
N VAL A 251 -10.81 2.36 -11.46
CA VAL A 251 -11.05 2.31 -12.90
C VAL A 251 -12.26 1.39 -13.15
N PRO A 252 -13.38 1.89 -13.70
CA PRO A 252 -14.61 1.11 -13.78
C PRO A 252 -14.47 -0.14 -14.65
N VAL A 253 -13.84 0.03 -15.82
CA VAL A 253 -13.60 -1.05 -16.79
C VAL A 253 -12.10 -1.15 -17.03
N LEU A 254 -11.52 -2.29 -16.63
CA LEU A 254 -10.11 -2.56 -16.87
C LEU A 254 -9.86 -2.62 -18.39
N SER A 255 -8.86 -1.87 -18.86
CA SER A 255 -8.42 -1.91 -20.24
C SER A 255 -6.95 -2.27 -20.32
N GLU A 256 -6.60 -3.04 -21.34
CA GLU A 256 -5.22 -3.39 -21.64
C GLU A 256 -4.56 -2.39 -22.60
N THR A 257 -5.35 -1.51 -23.23
CA THR A 257 -4.84 -0.60 -24.28
C THR A 257 -5.25 0.86 -24.09
N LYS A 258 -6.31 1.13 -23.33
CA LYS A 258 -6.83 2.49 -23.12
C LYS A 258 -6.42 3.03 -21.76
N ILE A 259 -6.06 4.32 -21.75
CA ILE A 259 -5.92 5.09 -20.52
C ILE A 259 -7.30 5.40 -19.92
N TYR A 260 -7.30 5.64 -18.62
CA TYR A 260 -8.43 6.21 -17.91
C TYR A 260 -8.06 7.60 -17.41
N LYS A 261 -8.91 8.61 -17.66
CA LYS A 261 -8.68 9.98 -17.19
C LYS A 261 -9.46 10.25 -15.92
N THR A 262 -8.83 10.90 -14.95
CA THR A 262 -9.45 11.17 -13.66
C THR A 262 -8.86 12.40 -12.99
N ASP A 263 -9.50 12.86 -11.92
CA ASP A 263 -9.10 14.04 -11.18
C ASP A 263 -8.65 13.67 -9.77
N PHE A 264 -7.61 14.32 -9.28
CA PHE A 264 -7.19 14.26 -7.88
C PHE A 264 -7.21 15.65 -7.27
N ALA A 265 -7.68 15.77 -6.04
CA ALA A 265 -7.80 17.08 -5.41
C ALA A 265 -7.62 17.02 -3.89
N ILE A 266 -6.92 18.02 -3.36
CA ILE A 266 -6.95 18.33 -1.93
C ILE A 266 -7.37 19.77 -1.72
N LYS A 267 -8.46 19.94 -0.96
CA LYS A 267 -8.97 21.25 -0.54
C LYS A 267 -8.07 21.88 0.51
N SER A 268 -7.96 23.20 0.48
CA SER A 268 -7.14 23.96 1.43
C SER A 268 -7.55 23.78 2.88
N GLU A 269 -8.85 23.67 3.16
CA GLU A 269 -9.37 23.40 4.51
C GLU A 269 -8.79 22.10 5.06
N ARG A 270 -8.76 21.04 4.23
CA ARG A 270 -8.24 19.74 4.63
C ARG A 270 -6.76 19.80 4.96
N PHE A 271 -5.98 20.55 4.18
CA PHE A 271 -4.55 20.75 4.42
C PHE A 271 -4.29 21.36 5.80
N TYR A 272 -4.93 22.49 6.14
CA TYR A 272 -4.74 23.12 7.45
C TYR A 272 -5.30 22.30 8.62
N GLN A 273 -6.43 21.60 8.42
CA GLN A 273 -6.98 20.68 9.42
C GLN A 273 -6.03 19.54 9.75
N LEU A 274 -5.35 18.97 8.74
CA LEU A 274 -4.35 17.93 8.94
C LEU A 274 -3.17 18.44 9.78
N ILE A 275 -2.67 19.64 9.48
CA ILE A 275 -1.58 20.25 10.26
C ILE A 275 -2.04 20.52 11.70
N ALA A 276 -3.21 21.15 11.88
CA ALA A 276 -3.75 21.45 13.20
C ALA A 276 -3.91 20.19 14.08
N ALA A 277 -4.32 19.08 13.47
CA ALA A 277 -4.56 17.81 14.17
C ALA A 277 -3.29 16.99 14.42
N LEU A 278 -2.37 16.93 13.44
CA LEU A 278 -1.26 15.95 13.44
C LEU A 278 0.08 16.55 13.85
N VAL A 279 0.26 17.87 13.75
CA VAL A 279 1.49 18.52 14.21
C VAL A 279 1.38 18.79 15.72
N PRO A 280 2.35 18.35 16.54
CA PRO A 280 2.40 18.69 17.96
C PRO A 280 2.51 20.21 18.17
N ASP A 281 1.94 20.72 19.25
CA ASP A 281 2.14 22.12 19.63
C ASP A 281 3.63 22.41 19.85
N PHE A 282 4.04 23.62 19.49
CA PHE A 282 5.43 24.05 19.58
C PHE A 282 5.84 24.23 21.04
N ASP A 283 6.87 23.49 21.46
CA ASP A 283 7.43 23.56 22.80
C ASP A 283 8.73 24.36 22.78
N ALA A 284 8.64 25.67 23.07
CA ALA A 284 9.78 26.58 23.09
C ALA A 284 10.85 26.23 24.15
N THR A 285 10.56 25.30 25.07
CA THR A 285 11.57 24.78 26.02
C THR A 285 12.47 23.72 25.40
N LYS A 286 12.09 23.17 24.24
CA LYS A 286 12.81 22.09 23.53
C LYS A 286 13.23 22.50 22.13
N LEU A 287 12.39 23.28 21.45
CA LEU A 287 12.55 23.66 20.06
C LEU A 287 12.94 25.12 19.96
N LYS A 288 13.97 25.38 19.16
CA LYS A 288 14.36 26.72 18.74
C LYS A 288 13.48 27.20 17.59
N GLN A 289 13.15 26.29 16.66
CA GLN A 289 12.53 26.66 15.40
C GLN A 289 11.84 25.45 14.74
N ARG A 290 10.73 25.72 14.03
CA ARG A 290 10.06 24.77 13.13
C ARG A 290 9.90 25.38 11.74
N MET A 291 10.55 24.81 10.73
CA MET A 291 10.48 25.28 9.35
C MET A 291 9.53 24.43 8.51
N PRO A 292 8.61 25.03 7.73
CA PRO A 292 7.89 24.29 6.70
C PRO A 292 8.89 23.78 5.65
N GLY A 293 8.72 22.54 5.23
CA GLY A 293 9.54 21.92 4.19
C GLY A 293 8.77 21.74 2.88
N HIS A 294 9.34 20.93 2.00
CA HIS A 294 8.74 20.61 0.71
C HIS A 294 7.47 19.76 0.84
N VAL A 295 6.57 19.94 -0.11
CA VAL A 295 5.46 19.04 -0.40
C VAL A 295 5.88 18.10 -1.53
N ASP A 296 5.70 16.80 -1.30
CA ASP A 296 5.95 15.75 -2.27
C ASP A 296 4.64 15.02 -2.61
N PHE A 297 4.61 14.35 -3.75
CA PHE A 297 3.47 13.56 -4.22
C PHE A 297 3.90 12.12 -4.49
N GLU A 298 3.10 11.16 -4.01
CA GLU A 298 3.28 9.74 -4.31
C GLU A 298 2.02 9.22 -5.00
N ILE A 299 2.16 8.62 -6.18
CA ILE A 299 1.08 7.82 -6.76
C ILE A 299 1.35 6.33 -6.56
N VAL A 300 0.30 5.61 -6.16
CA VAL A 300 0.28 4.15 -6.06
C VAL A 300 -0.75 3.63 -7.04
N LEU A 301 -0.30 2.81 -8.00
CA LEU A 301 -1.17 2.11 -8.93
C LEU A 301 -1.18 0.62 -8.62
N GLY A 302 -2.36 0.01 -8.62
CA GLY A 302 -2.54 -1.42 -8.40
C GLY A 302 -3.33 -2.08 -9.52
N ASP A 303 -2.94 -3.32 -9.85
CA ASP A 303 -3.71 -4.14 -10.76
C ASP A 303 -5.05 -4.59 -10.14
N GLU A 304 -5.84 -5.33 -10.93
CA GLU A 304 -7.15 -5.80 -10.51
C GLU A 304 -7.12 -6.77 -9.32
N ASN A 305 -6.11 -7.66 -9.27
CA ASN A 305 -5.96 -8.62 -8.18
C ASN A 305 -5.58 -7.90 -6.87
N TYR A 306 -4.76 -6.85 -6.95
CA TYR A 306 -4.44 -6.00 -5.80
C TYR A 306 -5.70 -5.33 -5.24
N TYR A 307 -6.54 -4.78 -6.12
CA TYR A 307 -7.81 -4.17 -5.73
C TYR A 307 -8.72 -5.18 -5.00
N TYR A 308 -9.00 -6.35 -5.61
CA TYR A 308 -9.89 -7.34 -4.98
C TYR A 308 -9.37 -7.86 -3.64
N TYR A 309 -8.06 -8.08 -3.52
CA TYR A 309 -7.47 -8.48 -2.25
C TYR A 309 -7.67 -7.42 -1.17
N ARG A 310 -7.43 -6.15 -1.51
CA ARG A 310 -7.56 -5.04 -0.58
C ARG A 310 -9.01 -4.88 -0.11
N GLU A 311 -9.98 -4.88 -1.02
CA GLU A 311 -11.41 -4.74 -0.65
C GLU A 311 -11.91 -5.87 0.26
N ASN A 312 -11.40 -7.09 0.04
CA ASN A 312 -11.75 -8.25 0.84
C ASN A 312 -11.03 -8.30 2.21
N THR A 313 -9.96 -7.52 2.39
CA THR A 313 -9.18 -7.47 3.64
C THR A 313 -9.44 -6.22 4.48
N LEU A 314 -9.96 -5.14 3.88
CA LEU A 314 -10.39 -3.96 4.62
C LEU A 314 -11.50 -4.33 5.63
N PRO A 315 -11.50 -3.76 6.85
CA PRO A 315 -12.61 -3.94 7.79
C PRO A 315 -13.95 -3.58 7.14
N SER A 316 -15.01 -4.33 7.39
CA SER A 316 -16.37 -3.88 7.09
C SER A 316 -17.07 -3.38 8.34
N ASP A 317 -17.78 -2.28 8.19
CA ASP A 317 -18.70 -1.76 9.22
C ASP A 317 -19.98 -2.60 9.34
N ASP A 318 -20.21 -3.54 8.42
CA ASP A 318 -21.39 -4.41 8.42
C ASP A 318 -21.16 -5.65 9.29
N LEU A 319 -21.95 -5.78 10.36
CA LEU A 319 -21.82 -6.79 11.42
C LEU A 319 -22.06 -8.23 10.95
N ASN A 320 -22.62 -8.45 9.75
CA ASN A 320 -23.13 -9.76 9.32
C ASN A 320 -22.63 -10.27 7.96
N GLN A 321 -21.49 -9.78 7.46
CA GLN A 321 -20.93 -10.30 6.20
C GLN A 321 -19.63 -11.09 6.42
N LEU A 322 -19.68 -12.40 6.13
CA LEU A 322 -18.47 -13.19 5.88
C LEU A 322 -17.89 -12.74 4.54
N LYS A 323 -16.80 -11.96 4.57
CA LYS A 323 -16.08 -11.60 3.34
C LYS A 323 -15.37 -12.85 2.79
N PRO A 324 -15.57 -13.20 1.51
CA PRO A 324 -14.79 -14.25 0.89
C PRO A 324 -13.31 -13.83 0.85
N GLN A 325 -12.40 -14.75 1.18
CA GLN A 325 -10.98 -14.52 1.02
C GLN A 325 -10.63 -14.50 -0.48
N PHE A 326 -9.93 -13.47 -0.94
CA PHE A 326 -9.36 -13.46 -2.28
C PHE A 326 -7.94 -14.02 -2.28
N SER A 327 -7.63 -14.87 -3.26
CA SER A 327 -6.28 -15.34 -3.56
C SER A 327 -6.15 -15.59 -5.06
N ASN A 328 -5.03 -15.19 -5.66
CA ASN A 328 -4.65 -15.58 -7.02
C ASN A 328 -3.46 -16.56 -7.03
N ILE A 329 -3.16 -17.17 -5.88
CA ILE A 329 -2.10 -18.17 -5.71
C ILE A 329 -2.69 -19.57 -5.86
N GLU A 330 -2.20 -20.33 -6.83
CA GLU A 330 -2.55 -21.74 -6.97
C GLU A 330 -2.01 -22.55 -5.78
N ASN A 331 -2.85 -23.42 -5.22
CA ASN A 331 -2.56 -24.25 -4.03
C ASN A 331 -2.09 -23.46 -2.79
N GLY A 332 -2.49 -22.19 -2.69
CA GLY A 332 -2.12 -21.32 -1.57
C GLY A 332 -3.07 -20.13 -1.41
N PHE A 333 -2.72 -19.28 -0.45
CA PHE A 333 -3.43 -18.04 -0.15
C PHE A 333 -2.52 -16.83 -0.37
N GLY A 334 -3.14 -15.65 -0.48
CA GLY A 334 -2.42 -14.38 -0.60
C GLY A 334 -2.44 -13.86 -2.03
N ILE A 335 -1.44 -13.08 -2.41
CA ILE A 335 -1.43 -12.35 -3.68
C ILE A 335 -0.08 -12.31 -4.36
N PHE A 336 -0.12 -12.38 -5.68
CA PHE A 336 0.99 -12.03 -6.57
C PHE A 336 0.51 -11.03 -7.63
N VAL A 337 0.95 -9.78 -7.54
CA VAL A 337 0.34 -8.64 -8.26
C VAL A 337 1.37 -7.63 -8.74
N SER A 338 0.99 -6.81 -9.70
CA SER A 338 1.70 -5.58 -10.04
C SER A 338 1.22 -4.43 -9.16
N ARG A 339 2.17 -3.77 -8.48
CA ARG A 339 1.92 -2.52 -7.77
C ARG A 339 3.04 -1.54 -8.07
N MET A 340 2.72 -0.49 -8.82
CA MET A 340 3.64 0.59 -9.09
C MET A 340 3.54 1.64 -7.98
N LYS A 341 4.70 2.11 -7.50
CA LYS A 341 4.80 3.25 -6.61
C LYS A 341 5.77 4.26 -7.20
N VAL A 342 5.32 5.50 -7.33
CA VAL A 342 6.12 6.58 -7.90
C VAL A 342 6.01 7.80 -7.00
N LYS A 343 7.14 8.25 -6.46
CA LYS A 343 7.25 9.54 -5.77
C LYS A 343 7.81 10.58 -6.73
N MET A 344 7.29 11.80 -6.69
CA MET A 344 7.70 12.88 -7.60
C MET A 344 9.18 13.23 -7.43
N THR A 345 9.69 13.21 -6.21
CA THR A 345 11.13 13.42 -5.92
C THR A 345 12.02 12.29 -6.45
N ASP A 346 11.62 11.03 -6.27
CA ASP A 346 12.34 9.86 -6.82
C ASP A 346 12.29 9.83 -8.36
N TRP A 347 11.18 10.32 -8.92
CA TRP A 347 10.91 10.32 -10.35
C TRP A 347 11.90 11.16 -11.16
N ALA A 348 12.23 12.32 -10.65
CA ALA A 348 13.11 13.25 -11.35
C ALA A 348 14.58 12.79 -11.42
N ILE A 349 14.94 11.73 -10.70
CA ILE A 349 16.27 11.12 -10.74
C ILE A 349 16.36 10.10 -11.90
N GLY A 350 15.24 9.76 -12.55
CA GLY A 350 15.13 8.51 -13.27
C GLY A 350 14.87 8.50 -14.77
N THR A 351 14.44 9.61 -15.37
CA THR A 351 13.74 9.51 -16.67
C THR A 351 14.35 10.30 -17.81
N GLN A 352 15.54 10.86 -17.63
CA GLN A 352 16.32 11.39 -18.75
C GLN A 352 17.39 10.38 -19.19
N GLU A 353 17.53 10.20 -20.50
CA GLU A 353 18.54 9.33 -21.11
C GLU A 353 19.98 9.76 -20.75
N ASP A 354 20.16 10.97 -20.23
CA ASP A 354 21.42 11.49 -19.69
C ASP A 354 21.31 11.81 -18.19
N ILE A 355 21.80 10.88 -17.36
CA ILE A 355 21.92 11.03 -15.89
C ILE A 355 22.74 12.29 -15.49
N ILE A 356 23.51 12.86 -16.41
CA ILE A 356 24.45 13.96 -16.18
C ILE A 356 23.75 15.34 -16.19
N SER A 357 22.50 15.46 -16.67
CA SER A 357 21.74 16.73 -16.67
C SER A 357 20.65 16.84 -15.59
N ILE A 358 20.62 15.94 -14.61
CA ILE A 358 19.55 15.90 -13.61
C ILE A 358 19.66 17.11 -12.66
N LYS A 359 18.80 18.11 -12.86
CA LYS A 359 18.17 18.80 -11.73
C LYS A 359 17.02 17.89 -11.31
N GLY A 360 17.11 17.22 -10.16
CA GLY A 360 15.93 16.59 -9.57
C GLY A 360 14.81 17.65 -9.51
N MET A 361 13.53 17.26 -9.66
CA MET A 361 12.42 18.14 -9.36
C MET A 361 12.54 18.40 -7.85
N PRO A 362 13.01 19.58 -7.42
CA PRO A 362 13.01 19.87 -6.00
C PRO A 362 11.56 19.76 -5.54
N GLY A 363 11.33 19.17 -4.37
CA GLY A 363 9.97 19.09 -3.83
C GLY A 363 9.30 20.47 -3.86
N VAL A 364 7.97 20.51 -3.91
CA VAL A 364 7.26 21.77 -4.13
C VAL A 364 7.20 22.58 -2.83
N LEU A 365 7.62 23.84 -2.85
CA LEU A 365 7.51 24.69 -1.67
C LEU A 365 6.07 25.19 -1.47
N LEU A 366 5.68 25.43 -0.22
CA LEU A 366 4.50 26.26 0.05
C LEU A 366 4.79 27.69 -0.36
N ASN A 367 3.82 28.36 -1.01
CA ASN A 367 3.92 29.76 -1.30
C ASN A 367 3.89 30.61 -0.01
N ARG A 368 4.30 31.88 -0.14
CA ARG A 368 4.45 32.79 1.00
C ARG A 368 3.18 32.92 1.83
N THR A 369 2.04 33.16 1.16
CA THR A 369 0.77 33.41 1.85
C THR A 369 0.27 32.20 2.62
N SER A 370 0.56 30.98 2.14
CA SER A 370 0.23 29.75 2.88
C SER A 370 1.14 29.55 4.10
N GLN A 371 2.42 29.90 4.00
CA GLN A 371 3.32 29.88 5.14
C GLN A 371 2.97 30.95 6.19
N GLU A 372 2.59 32.15 5.76
CA GLU A 372 2.09 33.21 6.65
C GLU A 372 0.82 32.78 7.38
N ALA A 373 -0.12 32.16 6.67
CA ALA A 373 -1.34 31.61 7.25
C ALA A 373 -1.04 30.49 8.27
N LEU A 374 -0.08 29.61 7.93
CA LEU A 374 0.40 28.54 8.81
C LEU A 374 1.03 29.09 10.11
N ASN A 375 1.91 30.08 10.01
CA ASN A 375 2.58 30.76 11.13
C ASN A 375 1.59 31.51 12.04
N ARG A 376 0.63 32.23 11.44
CA ARG A 376 -0.35 33.02 12.19
C ARG A 376 -1.43 32.15 12.82
N GLY A 377 -1.83 31.07 12.13
CA GLY A 377 -2.95 30.22 12.52
C GLY A 377 -4.31 30.75 12.09
N TYR A 378 -4.36 31.79 11.26
CA TYR A 378 -5.57 32.36 10.69
C TYR A 378 -5.30 33.08 9.38
N ILE A 379 -6.34 33.30 8.58
CA ILE A 379 -6.33 34.15 7.39
C ILE A 379 -7.19 35.37 7.66
N LEU A 380 -6.63 36.56 7.47
CA LEU A 380 -7.41 37.80 7.55
C LEU A 380 -8.43 37.82 6.43
N GLN A 381 -9.66 38.22 6.69
CA GLN A 381 -10.64 38.45 5.63
C GLN A 381 -10.65 39.92 5.21
N GLY A 382 -11.09 40.19 3.98
CA GLY A 382 -11.33 41.56 3.53
C GLY A 382 -12.55 42.17 4.24
N ASN A 383 -12.73 43.48 4.14
CA ASN A 383 -13.98 44.18 4.51
C ASN A 383 -14.42 44.07 5.98
N GLY A 384 -13.50 43.81 6.92
CA GLY A 384 -13.82 43.80 8.35
C GLY A 384 -14.54 42.54 8.84
N GLU A 385 -14.54 41.47 8.02
CA GLU A 385 -15.03 40.15 8.43
C GLU A 385 -14.07 39.46 9.40
N ASP A 386 -14.60 38.53 10.20
CA ASP A 386 -13.81 37.79 11.19
C ASP A 386 -12.74 36.92 10.50
N PRO A 387 -11.52 36.82 11.06
CA PRO A 387 -10.47 36.00 10.47
C PRO A 387 -10.85 34.51 10.41
N ILE A 388 -10.52 33.84 9.30
CA ILE A 388 -10.67 32.39 9.15
C ILE A 388 -9.66 31.71 10.07
N GLN A 389 -10.13 31.08 11.14
CA GLN A 389 -9.27 30.34 12.06
C GLN A 389 -8.82 29.00 11.42
N LEU A 390 -7.51 28.74 11.45
CA LEU A 390 -6.92 27.53 10.91
C LEU A 390 -6.50 26.53 11.99
N GLY A 391 -6.44 26.96 13.26
CA GLY A 391 -6.02 26.11 14.37
C GLY A 391 -4.53 25.75 14.36
N THR A 392 -3.72 26.43 13.54
CA THR A 392 -2.27 26.16 13.43
C THR A 392 -1.40 27.13 14.24
N ALA A 393 -1.99 28.09 14.96
CA ALA A 393 -1.26 29.13 15.69
C ALA A 393 -0.29 28.56 16.73
N SER A 394 -0.70 27.49 17.43
CA SER A 394 0.12 26.80 18.44
C SER A 394 1.24 25.95 17.83
N LYS A 395 1.26 25.76 16.50
CA LYS A 395 2.21 24.85 15.83
C LYS A 395 3.58 25.47 15.60
N GLY A 396 3.71 26.79 15.76
CA GLY A 396 5.01 27.49 15.81
C GLY A 396 5.81 27.47 14.51
N PHE A 397 5.16 27.32 13.36
CA PHE A 397 5.86 27.34 12.07
C PHE A 397 6.45 28.70 11.76
N CYS A 398 7.70 28.72 11.33
CA CYS A 398 8.37 29.86 10.74
C CYS A 398 7.99 30.05 9.27
N ILE A 399 8.48 31.13 8.67
CA ILE A 399 8.38 31.40 7.24
C ILE A 399 9.77 31.20 6.63
N ASP A 400 9.82 30.44 5.54
CA ASP A 400 11.02 30.18 4.76
C ASP A 400 11.52 31.48 4.09
N PRO A 401 12.77 31.91 4.36
CA PRO A 401 13.40 33.05 3.72
C PRO A 401 13.46 32.95 2.19
N GLU A 402 13.56 31.74 1.62
CA GLU A 402 13.60 31.53 0.16
C GLU A 402 12.26 31.86 -0.53
N VAL A 403 11.22 32.07 0.28
CA VAL A 403 9.87 32.41 -0.17
C VAL A 403 9.53 33.90 0.14
N GLY A 404 10.40 34.64 0.83
CA GLY A 404 10.18 36.05 1.24
C GLY A 404 11.33 37.01 0.92
N ASN A 405 11.01 38.28 0.60
CA ASN A 405 12.01 39.35 0.59
C ASN A 405 12.34 39.75 2.03
N VAL A 406 13.64 39.84 2.33
CA VAL A 406 14.28 40.23 3.61
C VAL A 406 13.50 41.34 4.33
N GLY A 407 12.96 41.06 5.53
CA GLY A 407 12.49 42.14 6.44
C GLY A 407 11.33 41.88 7.42
N SER A 408 10.76 40.68 7.54
CA SER A 408 9.70 40.43 8.54
C SER A 408 10.02 39.21 9.41
N ASP A 409 9.90 39.34 10.73
CA ASP A 409 10.17 38.29 11.74
C ASP A 409 9.75 36.90 11.25
N LEU A 410 10.78 36.10 10.94
CA LEU A 410 10.67 34.83 10.23
C LEU A 410 10.20 33.69 11.15
N CYS A 411 10.28 33.88 12.45
CA CYS A 411 9.91 32.91 13.49
C CYS A 411 9.31 33.66 14.68
N LYS A 412 8.30 33.06 15.33
CA LYS A 412 7.72 33.59 16.57
C LYS A 412 8.55 33.23 17.79
#